data_AF-X1EC05-F1
#
_entry.id   AF-X1EC05-F1
#
_cell.length_a   1.000
_cell.length_b   1.000
_cell.length_c   1.000
_cell.angle_alpha   90.00
_cell.angle_beta   90.00
_cell.angle_gamma   90.00
#
_symmetry.space_group_name_H-M   'P 1'
#
loop_
_entity.id
_entity.type
_entity.pdbx_description
1 polymer ?
#
loop_
_entity_poly.entity_id
_entity_poly.type
_entity_poly.pdbx_seq_one_letter_code
_entity_poly.pdbx_strand_id
1 'polypeptide(L)'
;MEEIKNQPFPRSKVVGLLGSDDKSKGSFDSPSLRRALRQKKASDVIITDSDVSHHKILDMVFAAEAEDVTVWLVPGLYEVMLGKVELTHLGDVPLIKLRSEPLKEREKVIKRLVDLIFSILVLIFSAPLMLLLALIIKLESKGPILYRQKRVGLKGKIYEVYKFRS
;
A
#
# COMPACT_ATOMS: atom_id res chain seq x y z
N MET A 1 -11.49 -25.80 -6.22
CA MET A 1 -11.93 -24.72 -7.14
C MET A 1 -13.42 -24.39 -7.00
N GLU A 2 -14.32 -25.38 -6.91
CA GLU A 2 -15.76 -25.13 -6.67
C GLU A 2 -16.09 -24.62 -5.25
N GLU A 3 -15.31 -25.01 -4.24
CA GLU A 3 -15.56 -24.58 -2.84
C GLU A 3 -15.48 -23.07 -2.64
N ILE A 4 -14.60 -22.36 -3.37
CA ILE A 4 -14.43 -20.90 -3.23
C ILE A 4 -15.59 -20.13 -3.89
N LYS A 5 -16.25 -20.73 -4.89
CA LYS A 5 -17.34 -20.06 -5.62
C LYS A 5 -18.68 -20.13 -4.89
N ASN A 6 -18.85 -21.13 -4.02
CA ASN A 6 -20.09 -21.41 -3.28
C ASN A 6 -20.00 -21.08 -1.79
N GLN A 7 -18.85 -20.65 -1.27
CA GLN A 7 -18.77 -20.16 0.10
C GLN A 7 -19.34 -18.75 0.20
N PRO A 8 -20.31 -18.50 1.10
CA PRO A 8 -20.90 -17.19 1.27
C PRO A 8 -19.88 -16.31 1.97
N PHE A 9 -19.09 -15.58 1.19
CA PHE A 9 -18.28 -14.52 1.74
C PHE A 9 -19.23 -13.43 2.26
N PRO A 10 -19.29 -13.19 3.59
CA PRO A 10 -20.42 -12.48 4.21
C PRO A 10 -20.53 -11.00 3.78
N ARG A 11 -19.53 -10.46 3.06
CA ARG A 11 -19.53 -9.10 2.49
C ARG A 11 -18.80 -8.95 1.15
N SER A 12 -18.38 -10.03 0.49
CA SER A 12 -17.65 -9.93 -0.77
C SER A 12 -18.28 -10.78 -1.87
N LYS A 13 -18.19 -10.28 -3.11
CA LYS A 13 -18.69 -10.94 -4.31
C LYS A 13 -17.51 -11.30 -5.19
N VAL A 14 -17.40 -12.56 -5.58
CA VAL A 14 -16.38 -12.98 -6.56
C VAL A 14 -16.74 -12.35 -7.91
N VAL A 15 -15.89 -11.42 -8.38
CA VAL A 15 -16.07 -10.68 -9.65
C VAL A 15 -15.35 -11.33 -10.84
N GLY A 16 -14.45 -12.27 -10.56
CA GLY A 16 -13.71 -13.03 -11.56
C GLY A 16 -12.78 -14.06 -10.91
N LEU A 17 -12.37 -15.05 -11.70
CA LEU A 17 -11.31 -16.00 -11.37
C LEU A 17 -10.24 -15.91 -12.46
N LEU A 18 -8.99 -16.02 -12.04
CA LEU A 18 -7.83 -15.98 -12.93
C LEU A 18 -7.01 -17.25 -12.66
N GLY A 19 -6.92 -18.12 -13.68
CA GLY A 19 -6.15 -19.36 -13.62
C GLY A 19 -6.99 -20.63 -13.83
N SER A 20 -6.51 -21.49 -14.73
CA SER A 20 -6.87 -22.89 -15.02
C SER A 20 -8.05 -23.27 -15.92
N ASP A 21 -8.93 -22.36 -16.37
CA ASP A 21 -9.94 -22.68 -17.41
C ASP A 21 -9.75 -21.90 -18.72
N ASP A 22 -8.79 -20.98 -18.74
CA ASP A 22 -8.36 -20.35 -19.99
C ASP A 22 -7.25 -21.22 -20.59
N LYS A 23 -7.45 -21.70 -21.82
CA LYS A 23 -6.48 -22.51 -22.59
C LYS A 23 -5.17 -21.78 -22.92
N SER A 24 -4.90 -20.66 -22.24
CA SER A 24 -3.62 -20.01 -22.21
C SER A 24 -2.80 -20.59 -21.04
N LYS A 25 -1.84 -21.46 -21.35
CA LYS A 25 -0.56 -21.55 -20.60
C LYS A 25 0.22 -20.23 -20.73
N GLY A 26 -0.47 -19.09 -20.68
CA GLY A 26 0.11 -17.76 -20.74
C GLY A 26 0.60 -17.43 -19.35
N SER A 27 1.88 -17.06 -19.24
CA SER A 27 2.40 -16.51 -18.01
C SER A 27 1.49 -15.36 -17.55
N PHE A 28 0.86 -15.52 -16.40
CA PHE A 28 0.16 -14.41 -15.78
C PHE A 28 1.17 -13.29 -15.50
N ASP A 29 0.95 -12.13 -16.11
CA ASP A 29 1.85 -10.99 -16.04
C ASP A 29 1.19 -9.81 -15.29
N SER A 30 2.02 -8.94 -14.71
CA SER A 30 1.55 -7.76 -13.98
C SER A 30 0.62 -6.85 -14.81
N PRO A 31 0.83 -6.63 -16.13
CA PRO A 31 -0.09 -5.85 -16.96
C PRO A 31 -1.50 -6.43 -17.07
N SER A 32 -1.64 -7.75 -17.29
CA SER A 32 -2.95 -8.39 -17.43
C SER A 32 -3.71 -8.40 -16.10
N LEU A 33 -3.01 -8.62 -14.99
CA LEU A 33 -3.59 -8.48 -13.65
C LEU A 33 -4.18 -7.08 -13.46
N ARG A 34 -3.39 -6.02 -13.66
CA ARG A 34 -3.85 -4.63 -13.51
C ARG A 34 -5.09 -4.32 -14.35
N ARG A 35 -5.11 -4.78 -15.60
CA ARG A 35 -6.26 -4.60 -16.49
C ARG A 35 -7.51 -5.28 -15.92
N ALA A 36 -7.39 -6.52 -15.45
CA ALA A 36 -8.51 -7.25 -14.85
C ALA A 36 -9.02 -6.55 -13.58
N LEU A 37 -8.12 -6.08 -12.71
CA LEU A 37 -8.49 -5.34 -11.49
C LEU A 37 -9.28 -4.08 -11.79
N ARG A 38 -8.82 -3.28 -12.77
CA ARG A 38 -9.53 -2.06 -13.20
C ARG A 38 -10.88 -2.35 -13.80
N GLN A 39 -10.97 -3.30 -14.73
CA GLN A 39 -12.20 -3.62 -15.44
C GLN A 39 -13.28 -4.17 -14.50
N LYS A 40 -12.87 -5.04 -13.57
CA LYS A 40 -13.79 -5.68 -12.61
C LYS A 40 -14.04 -4.83 -11.37
N LYS A 41 -13.34 -3.69 -11.21
CA LYS A 41 -13.37 -2.83 -10.01
C LYS A 41 -13.15 -3.66 -8.73
N ALA A 42 -12.19 -4.58 -8.78
CA ALA A 42 -11.89 -5.45 -7.66
C ALA A 42 -11.20 -4.65 -6.54
N SER A 43 -11.63 -4.84 -5.29
CA SER A 43 -10.98 -4.27 -4.10
C SER A 43 -9.91 -5.18 -3.51
N ASP A 44 -10.04 -6.48 -3.76
CA ASP A 44 -9.23 -7.53 -3.16
C ASP A 44 -8.88 -8.60 -4.20
N VAL A 45 -7.69 -9.18 -4.07
CA VAL A 45 -7.21 -10.34 -4.82
C VAL A 45 -6.81 -11.42 -3.84
N ILE A 46 -7.23 -12.65 -4.10
CA ILE A 46 -6.85 -13.82 -3.32
C ILE A 46 -5.99 -14.71 -4.21
N ILE A 47 -4.75 -14.96 -3.80
CA ILE A 47 -3.84 -15.92 -4.42
C ILE A 47 -4.04 -17.24 -3.70
N THR A 48 -4.52 -18.24 -4.44
CA THR A 48 -4.90 -19.55 -3.87
C THR A 48 -3.93 -20.68 -4.26
N ASP A 49 -3.02 -20.41 -5.19
CA ASP A 49 -2.11 -21.41 -5.73
C ASP A 49 -0.82 -21.45 -4.90
N SER A 50 -0.52 -22.61 -4.33
CA SER A 50 0.66 -22.88 -3.50
C SER A 50 1.94 -23.03 -4.30
N ASP A 51 1.86 -23.25 -5.62
CA ASP A 51 3.01 -23.50 -6.50
C ASP A 51 3.48 -22.24 -7.24
N VAL A 52 2.92 -21.06 -6.92
CA VAL A 52 3.36 -19.79 -7.49
C VAL A 52 4.73 -19.43 -6.93
N SER A 53 5.70 -19.21 -7.82
CA SER A 53 7.03 -18.79 -7.41
C SER A 53 6.99 -17.46 -6.64
N HIS A 54 7.85 -17.32 -5.63
CA HIS A 54 7.95 -16.11 -4.81
C HIS A 54 8.08 -14.83 -5.65
N HIS A 55 8.83 -14.89 -6.76
CA HIS A 55 8.99 -13.76 -7.68
C HIS A 55 7.64 -13.33 -8.32
N LYS A 56 6.83 -14.30 -8.76
CA LYS A 56 5.51 -14.02 -9.32
C LYS A 56 4.54 -13.46 -8.27
N ILE A 57 4.59 -13.95 -7.03
CA ILE A 57 3.78 -13.39 -5.94
C ILE A 57 4.15 -11.92 -5.74
N LEU A 58 5.43 -11.58 -5.69
CA LEU A 58 5.89 -10.20 -5.58
C LEU A 58 5.42 -9.33 -6.77
N ASP A 59 5.53 -9.84 -8.00
CA ASP A 59 5.06 -9.15 -9.20
C ASP A 59 3.54 -8.87 -9.16
N MET A 60 2.76 -9.80 -8.61
CA MET A 60 1.32 -9.63 -8.39
C MET A 60 1.04 -8.61 -7.29
N VAL A 61 1.81 -8.62 -6.20
CA VAL A 61 1.70 -7.65 -5.10
C VAL A 61 1.97 -6.23 -5.61
N PHE A 62 3.05 -6.00 -6.35
CA PHE A 62 3.36 -4.69 -6.93
C PHE A 62 2.32 -4.25 -7.98
N ALA A 63 1.79 -5.20 -8.75
CA ALA A 63 0.73 -4.93 -9.72
C ALA A 63 -0.56 -4.46 -9.04
N ALA A 64 -0.98 -5.16 -7.99
CA ALA A 64 -2.17 -4.83 -7.22
C ALA A 64 -1.99 -3.53 -6.40
N GLU A 65 -0.80 -3.30 -5.83
CA GLU A 65 -0.50 -2.11 -5.04
C GLU A 65 -0.73 -0.82 -5.82
N ALA A 66 -0.29 -0.77 -7.06
CA ALA A 66 -0.45 0.40 -7.90
C ALA A 66 -1.91 0.62 -8.37
N GLU A 67 -2.79 -0.34 -8.14
CA GLU A 67 -4.24 -0.22 -8.32
C GLU A 67 -4.98 -0.05 -6.98
N ASP A 68 -4.24 0.10 -5.86
CA ASP A 68 -4.75 0.19 -4.49
C ASP A 68 -5.62 -1.01 -4.06
N VAL A 69 -5.29 -2.19 -4.60
CA VAL A 69 -5.98 -3.46 -4.34
C VAL A 69 -5.24 -4.24 -3.26
N THR A 70 -5.99 -4.82 -2.31
CA THR A 70 -5.40 -5.65 -1.25
C THR A 70 -5.12 -7.04 -1.78
N VAL A 71 -3.93 -7.59 -1.47
CA VAL A 71 -3.56 -8.96 -1.82
C VAL A 71 -3.60 -9.85 -0.58
N TRP A 72 -4.35 -10.94 -0.70
CA TRP A 72 -4.48 -12.03 0.25
C TRP A 72 -3.83 -13.28 -0.34
N LEU A 73 -3.17 -14.07 0.49
CA LEU A 73 -2.56 -15.35 0.13
C LEU A 73 -3.16 -16.44 1.03
N VAL A 74 -3.58 -17.55 0.44
CA VAL A 74 -3.92 -18.74 1.23
C VAL A 74 -2.60 -19.36 1.71
N PRO A 75 -2.35 -19.42 3.03
CA PRO A 75 -1.10 -19.97 3.56
C PRO A 75 -1.01 -21.48 3.33
N GLY A 76 0.22 -21.97 3.22
CA GLY A 76 0.50 -23.39 3.36
C GLY A 76 0.33 -23.86 4.81
N LEU A 77 -0.02 -25.14 5.01
CA LEU A 77 -0.20 -25.72 6.36
C LEU A 77 1.03 -25.50 7.26
N TYR A 78 2.24 -25.59 6.71
CA TYR A 78 3.49 -25.38 7.43
C TYR A 78 3.63 -23.95 7.99
N GLU A 79 3.20 -22.94 7.24
CA GLU A 79 3.28 -21.53 7.64
C GLU A 79 2.36 -21.25 8.83
N VAL A 80 1.17 -21.88 8.83
CA VAL A 80 0.20 -21.83 9.94
C VAL A 80 0.80 -22.48 11.18
N MET A 81 1.40 -23.67 11.05
CA MET A 81 1.99 -24.40 12.19
C MET A 81 3.16 -23.65 12.85
N LEU A 82 3.93 -22.86 12.07
CA LEU A 82 5.03 -22.08 12.61
C LEU A 82 4.59 -20.86 13.42
N GLY A 83 3.31 -20.47 13.38
CA GLY A 83 2.79 -19.31 14.13
C GLY A 83 3.42 -17.97 13.74
N LYS A 84 4.07 -17.89 12.58
CA LYS A 84 4.86 -16.72 12.13
C LYS A 84 4.02 -15.64 11.45
N VAL A 85 2.72 -15.87 11.27
CA VAL A 85 1.84 -15.04 10.44
C VAL A 85 0.53 -14.75 11.17
N GLU A 86 0.11 -13.49 11.12
CA GLU A 86 -1.22 -13.09 11.60
C GLU A 86 -2.26 -13.57 10.59
N LEU A 87 -3.05 -14.57 11.00
CA LEU A 87 -4.08 -15.16 10.16
C LEU A 87 -5.35 -14.32 10.23
N THR A 88 -5.90 -14.01 9.06
CA THR A 88 -7.26 -13.50 8.91
C THR A 88 -8.09 -14.59 8.23
N HIS A 89 -9.34 -14.75 8.66
CA HIS A 89 -10.25 -15.72 8.06
C HIS A 89 -11.24 -15.02 7.15
N LEU A 90 -11.48 -15.62 5.99
CA LEU A 90 -12.57 -15.23 5.10
C LEU A 90 -13.48 -16.45 4.91
N GLY A 91 -14.56 -16.51 5.71
CA GLY A 91 -15.30 -17.76 5.92
C GLY A 91 -14.40 -18.76 6.65
N ASP A 92 -14.30 -19.98 6.13
CA ASP A 92 -13.46 -21.05 6.69
C ASP A 92 -12.05 -21.09 6.09
N VAL A 93 -11.76 -20.21 5.13
CA VAL A 93 -10.44 -20.17 4.46
C VAL A 93 -9.49 -19.29 5.25
N PRO A 94 -8.34 -19.81 5.73
CA PRO A 94 -7.30 -18.99 6.32
C PRO A 94 -6.60 -18.17 5.23
N LEU A 95 -6.31 -16.90 5.53
CA LEU A 95 -5.64 -15.99 4.63
C LEU A 95 -4.56 -15.21 5.38
N ILE A 96 -3.43 -14.99 4.70
CA ILE A 96 -2.42 -14.01 5.07
C ILE A 96 -2.62 -12.77 4.20
N LYS A 97 -2.66 -11.60 4.83
CA LYS A 97 -2.61 -10.33 4.10
C LYS A 97 -1.15 -10.05 3.71
N LEU A 98 -0.83 -10.10 2.41
CA LEU A 98 0.54 -9.83 1.94
C LEU A 98 0.90 -8.34 1.98
N ARG A 99 -0.11 -7.47 1.96
CA ARG A 99 0.05 -6.02 2.15
C ARG A 99 -0.48 -5.62 3.52
N SER A 100 0.41 -5.57 4.50
CA SER A 100 0.12 -4.91 5.76
C SER A 100 0.16 -3.39 5.54
N GLU A 101 -1.00 -2.77 5.36
CA GLU A 101 -1.14 -1.35 5.69
C GLU A 101 -0.73 -1.20 7.15
N PRO A 102 0.39 -0.52 7.48
CA PRO A 102 0.96 -0.55 8.82
C PRO A 102 0.05 0.06 9.88
N LEU A 103 -0.98 0.79 9.45
CA LEU A 103 -2.00 1.41 10.29
C LEU A 103 -3.39 1.05 9.77
N LYS A 104 -4.29 0.68 10.68
CA LYS A 104 -5.73 0.56 10.41
C LYS A 104 -6.31 1.93 10.05
N GLU A 105 -7.45 1.96 9.36
CA GLU A 105 -8.08 3.22 8.91
C GLU A 105 -8.32 4.22 10.06
N ARG A 106 -8.73 3.74 11.24
CA ARG A 106 -8.88 4.58 12.44
C ARG A 106 -7.54 5.14 12.93
N GLU A 107 -6.50 4.32 12.91
CA GLU A 107 -5.15 4.71 13.34
C GLU A 107 -4.55 5.74 12.39
N LYS A 108 -4.83 5.65 11.08
CA LYS A 108 -4.46 6.67 10.09
C LYS A 108 -5.06 8.04 10.40
N VAL A 109 -6.34 8.08 10.77
CA VAL A 109 -7.03 9.33 11.14
C VAL A 109 -6.40 9.92 12.41
N ILE A 110 -6.19 9.10 13.44
CA ILE A 110 -5.55 9.53 14.69
C ILE A 110 -4.14 10.07 14.42
N LYS A 111 -3.32 9.31 13.67
CA LYS A 111 -1.98 9.73 13.27
C LYS A 111 -2.00 11.08 12.54
N ARG A 112 -2.98 11.30 11.66
CA ARG A 112 -3.11 12.57 10.93
C ARG A 112 -3.41 13.74 11.86
N LEU A 113 -4.28 13.55 12.85
CA LEU A 113 -4.56 14.57 13.86
C LEU A 113 -3.32 14.87 14.71
N VAL A 114 -2.63 13.83 15.17
CA VAL A 114 -1.38 13.97 15.93
C VAL A 114 -0.33 14.72 15.12
N ASP A 115 -0.11 14.34 13.87
CA ASP A 115 0.87 14.99 12.98
C ASP A 115 0.53 16.47 12.77
N LEU A 116 -0.74 16.80 12.57
CA LEU A 116 -1.16 18.19 12.35
C LEU A 116 -0.94 19.04 13.60
N ILE A 117 -1.40 18.57 14.77
CA ILE A 117 -1.27 19.28 16.04
C ILE A 117 0.21 19.45 16.39
N PHE A 118 0.99 18.37 16.33
CA PHE A 118 2.41 18.40 16.64
C PHE A 118 3.19 19.30 15.67
N SER A 119 2.90 19.25 14.37
CA SER A 119 3.55 20.12 13.38
C SER A 119 3.24 21.58 13.61
N ILE A 120 2.00 21.94 13.96
CA ILE A 120 1.62 23.33 14.27
C ILE A 120 2.38 23.82 15.51
N LEU A 121 2.43 23.01 16.58
CA LEU A 121 3.18 23.38 17.78
C LEU A 121 4.67 23.60 17.46
N VAL A 122 5.31 22.64 16.79
CA VAL A 122 6.72 22.77 16.39
C VAL A 122 6.94 23.99 15.51
N LEU A 123 6.04 24.29 14.56
CA LEU A 123 6.15 25.49 13.70
C LEU A 123 6.06 26.78 14.51
N ILE A 124 5.15 26.89 15.48
CA ILE A 124 5.02 28.09 16.32
C ILE A 124 6.29 28.29 17.16
N PHE A 125 6.78 27.25 17.82
CA PHE A 125 7.96 27.35 18.69
C PHE A 125 9.27 27.55 17.90
N SER A 126 9.36 26.99 16.69
CA SER A 126 10.53 27.17 15.82
C SER A 126 10.47 28.42 14.95
N ALA A 127 9.32 29.07 14.80
CA ALA A 127 9.15 30.26 13.95
C ALA A 127 10.14 31.40 14.24
N PRO A 128 10.43 31.78 15.51
CA PRO A 128 11.41 32.84 15.79
C PRO A 128 12.82 32.49 15.28
N LEU A 129 13.25 31.24 15.51
CA LEU A 129 14.53 30.74 15.03
C LEU A 129 14.57 30.66 13.50
N MET A 130 13.49 30.17 12.88
CA MET A 130 13.35 30.11 11.42
C MET A 130 13.42 31.51 10.78
N LEU A 131 12.84 32.53 11.42
CA LEU A 131 12.89 33.91 10.94
C LEU A 131 14.30 34.50 11.05
N LEU A 132 15.02 34.19 12.14
CA LEU A 132 16.43 34.57 12.30
C LEU A 132 17.30 33.95 11.19
N LEU A 133 17.17 32.64 10.96
CA LEU A 133 17.89 31.93 9.89
C LEU A 133 17.53 32.49 8.50
N ALA A 134 16.25 32.81 8.27
CA ALA A 134 15.81 33.42 7.03
C ALA A 134 16.48 34.78 6.77
N LEU A 135 16.66 35.60 7.81
CA LEU A 135 17.35 36.87 7.71
C LEU A 135 18.83 36.68 7.38
N ILE A 136 19.52 35.77 8.07
CA ILE A 136 20.94 35.45 7.83
C ILE A 136 21.16 35.03 6.37
N ILE A 137 20.37 34.06 5.88
CA ILE A 137 20.46 33.56 4.50
C ILE A 137 20.25 34.68 3.48
N LYS A 138 19.34 35.63 3.78
CA LYS A 138 19.04 36.75 2.88
C LYS A 138 20.18 37.77 2.83
N LEU A 139 20.92 37.93 3.92
CA LEU A 139 22.09 38.82 3.99
C LEU A 139 23.30 38.19 3.30
N GLU A 140 23.49 36.87 3.43
CA GLU A 140 24.62 36.17 2.82
C GLU A 140 24.44 35.88 1.33
N SER A 141 23.19 35.71 0.84
CA SER A 141 22.92 35.33 -0.55
C SER A 141 21.76 36.09 -1.19
N LYS A 142 21.91 36.48 -2.46
CA LYS A 142 20.87 37.16 -3.27
C LYS A 142 19.66 36.27 -3.62
N GLY A 143 19.67 34.99 -3.28
CA GLY A 143 18.66 34.02 -3.69
C GLY A 143 17.40 33.94 -2.80
N PRO A 144 16.49 32.98 -3.11
CA PRO A 144 15.36 32.66 -2.24
C PRO A 144 15.85 31.95 -0.96
N ILE A 145 15.14 32.20 0.14
CA ILE A 145 15.45 31.64 1.47
C ILE A 145 15.20 30.13 1.51
N LEU A 146 14.15 29.66 0.82
CA LEU A 146 13.74 28.27 0.80
C LEU A 146 13.97 27.63 -0.57
N TYR A 147 14.52 26.41 -0.56
CA TYR A 147 14.63 25.52 -1.71
C TYR A 147 13.47 24.50 -1.72
N ARG A 148 13.00 24.13 -2.91
CA ARG A 148 11.92 23.16 -3.13
C ARG A 148 12.48 21.86 -3.72
N GLN A 149 12.28 20.75 -3.02
CA GLN A 149 12.69 19.42 -3.48
C GLN A 149 11.47 18.53 -3.72
N LYS A 150 11.31 17.98 -4.93
CA LYS A 150 10.28 16.98 -5.20
C LYS A 150 10.61 15.65 -4.52
N ARG A 151 9.62 15.04 -3.87
CA ARG A 151 9.71 13.71 -3.26
C ARG A 151 8.45 12.90 -3.56
N VAL A 152 8.60 11.58 -3.59
CA VAL A 152 7.48 10.65 -3.72
C VAL A 152 6.85 10.45 -2.33
N GLY A 153 5.55 10.70 -2.23
CA GLY A 153 4.77 10.57 -1.01
C GLY A 153 3.82 9.39 -1.02
N LEU A 154 2.80 9.45 -0.15
CA LEU A 154 1.80 8.40 -0.01
C LEU A 154 1.12 8.06 -1.35
N LYS A 155 1.03 6.77 -1.65
CA LYS A 155 0.47 6.23 -2.91
C LYS A 155 1.15 6.80 -4.17
N GLY A 156 2.47 7.03 -4.10
CA GLY A 156 3.26 7.50 -5.23
C GLY A 156 3.03 8.97 -5.62
N LYS A 157 2.19 9.71 -4.87
CA LYS A 157 1.91 11.12 -5.18
C LYS A 157 3.14 11.98 -4.92
N ILE A 158 3.56 12.74 -5.92
CA ILE A 158 4.70 13.66 -5.79
C ILE A 158 4.28 14.87 -4.95
N TYR A 159 5.12 15.27 -4.00
CA TYR A 159 4.96 16.48 -3.21
C TYR A 159 6.28 17.24 -3.07
N GLU A 160 6.20 18.53 -2.75
CA GLU A 160 7.36 19.41 -2.59
C GLU A 160 7.74 19.54 -1.11
N VAL A 161 9.01 19.35 -0.81
CA VAL A 161 9.61 19.57 0.51
C VAL A 161 10.35 20.90 0.49
N TYR A 162 10.03 21.78 1.44
CA TYR A 162 10.71 23.06 1.63
C TYR A 162 11.83 22.92 2.66
N LYS A 163 13.00 23.47 2.35
CA LYS A 163 14.16 23.52 3.26
C LYS A 163 14.85 24.86 3.16
N PHE A 164 15.49 25.29 4.25
CA PHE A 164 16.43 26.40 4.17
C PHE A 164 17.55 26.08 3.20
N ARG A 165 17.97 27.10 2.47
CA ARG A 165 19.16 27.00 1.65
C ARG A 165 20.38 26.89 2.57
N SER A 166 21.20 25.86 2.35
CA SER A 166 22.54 25.70 2.91
C SER A 166 23.59 26.32 2.01
#